data_AF-A0A2E2N9V9-F1
#
_entry.id   AF-A0A2E2N9V9-F1
#
_cell.length_a   1.000
_cell.length_b   1.000
_cell.length_c   1.000
_cell.angle_alpha   90.00
_cell.angle_beta   90.00
_cell.angle_gamma   90.00
#
_symmetry.space_group_name_H-M   'P 1'
#
loop_
_entity.id
_entity.type
_entity.pdbx_description
1 polymer ?
#
loop_
_entity_poly.entity_id
_entity_poly.type
_entity_poly.pdbx_seq_one_letter_code
_entity_poly.pdbx_strand_id
1 'polypeptide(L)'
;MGRAYMELVFEMSEPVAAFGFTTMDVLQKGQPFQDFLILAAFDEAGELVATQRRDGEQGPSGIQLDWFVEDPKARIVRVTLGGSLTRNARYGVDNLRLRVR
;
A
#
# COMPACT_ATOMS: atom_id res chain seq x y z
N MET A 1 -23.04 -1.07 1.84
CA MET A 1 -22.02 -1.03 0.77
C MET A 1 -21.22 -2.32 0.82
N GLY A 2 -21.06 -3.03 -0.31
CA GLY A 2 -20.33 -4.30 -0.35
C GLY A 2 -18.81 -4.08 -0.30
N ARG A 3 -18.12 -4.80 0.57
CA ARG A 3 -16.64 -4.85 0.60
C ARG A 3 -16.14 -5.68 -0.58
N ALA A 4 -14.94 -5.40 -1.05
CA ALA A 4 -14.31 -6.20 -2.07
C ALA A 4 -12.83 -6.29 -1.88
N TYR A 5 -12.26 -7.38 -2.40
CA TYR A 5 -10.85 -7.39 -2.67
C TYR A 5 -10.57 -6.34 -3.75
N MET A 6 -9.87 -5.27 -3.39
CA MET A 6 -9.33 -4.32 -4.35
C MET A 6 -7.84 -4.14 -4.07
N GLU A 7 -7.16 -3.59 -5.07
CA GLU A 7 -5.74 -3.33 -5.02
C GLU A 7 -5.48 -1.88 -5.46
N LEU A 8 -4.77 -1.13 -4.61
CA LEU A 8 -4.13 0.11 -5.01
C LEU A 8 -2.74 -0.25 -5.55
N VAL A 9 -2.44 0.22 -6.76
CA VAL A 9 -1.19 -0.10 -7.45
C VAL A 9 -0.39 1.17 -7.65
N PHE A 10 0.85 1.15 -7.20
CA PHE A 10 1.86 2.15 -7.46
C PHE A 10 2.83 1.58 -8.48
N GLU A 11 2.75 2.06 -9.71
CA GLU A 11 3.69 1.74 -10.77
C GLU A 11 4.76 2.84 -10.83
N MET A 12 6.03 2.44 -10.81
CA MET A 12 7.15 3.36 -10.92
C MET A 12 7.49 3.55 -12.40
N SER A 13 7.74 4.80 -12.82
CA SER A 13 8.22 5.08 -14.18
C SER A 13 9.66 4.61 -14.41
N GLU A 14 10.41 4.39 -13.33
CA GLU A 14 11.77 3.87 -13.32
C GLU A 14 12.00 3.05 -12.03
N PRO A 15 12.92 2.07 -12.02
CA PRO A 15 13.17 1.27 -10.83
C PRO A 15 13.66 2.10 -9.63
N VAL A 16 13.09 1.86 -8.46
CA VAL A 16 13.48 2.52 -7.20
C VAL A 16 14.28 1.59 -6.29
N ALA A 17 15.19 2.20 -5.52
CA ALA A 17 16.00 1.56 -4.48
C ALA A 17 15.23 1.36 -3.18
N ALA A 18 14.24 2.20 -2.91
CA ALA A 18 13.41 2.09 -1.73
C ALA A 18 12.02 2.67 -1.97
N PHE A 19 11.05 2.12 -1.27
CA PHE A 19 9.67 2.57 -1.25
C PHE A 19 9.12 2.46 0.18
N GLY A 20 8.34 3.44 0.62
CA GLY A 20 7.60 3.31 1.87
C GLY A 20 6.51 4.35 2.05
N PHE A 21 5.60 4.08 2.99
CA PHE A 21 4.56 5.01 3.44
C PHE A 21 4.15 4.69 4.87
N THR A 22 3.56 5.66 5.57
CA THR A 22 3.27 5.52 7.00
C THR A 22 1.83 5.11 7.26
N THR A 23 0.89 5.72 6.56
CA THR A 23 -0.54 5.60 6.86
C THR A 23 -1.36 5.61 5.58
N MET A 24 -2.53 4.98 5.65
CA MET A 24 -3.55 5.08 4.62
C MET A 24 -4.91 5.29 5.29
N ASP A 25 -5.66 6.28 4.82
CA ASP A 25 -6.96 6.64 5.37
C ASP A 25 -8.08 6.58 4.33
N VAL A 26 -9.27 6.21 4.77
CA VAL A 26 -10.47 6.23 3.94
C VAL A 26 -11.07 7.63 4.01
N LEU A 27 -10.99 8.38 2.91
CA LEU A 27 -11.45 9.77 2.80
C LEU A 27 -12.99 9.90 2.74
N GLN A 28 -13.73 8.82 2.97
CA GLN A 28 -15.18 8.80 2.95
C GLN A 28 -15.73 8.80 4.37
N LYS A 29 -16.79 9.58 4.61
CA LYS A 29 -17.54 9.50 5.87
C LYS A 29 -18.17 8.11 6.01
N GLY A 30 -17.87 7.44 7.11
CA GLY A 30 -18.39 6.11 7.42
C GLY A 30 -17.92 5.66 8.80
N GLN A 31 -18.48 4.55 9.29
CA GLN A 31 -17.95 3.89 10.46
C GLN A 31 -16.65 3.16 10.10
N PRO A 32 -15.63 3.23 10.97
CA PRO A 32 -14.45 2.40 10.81
C PRO A 32 -14.81 0.91 10.84
N PHE A 33 -13.94 0.08 10.26
CA PHE A 33 -14.13 -1.36 10.23
C PHE A 33 -12.82 -2.11 10.44
N GLN A 34 -12.88 -3.26 11.09
CA GLN A 34 -11.73 -4.15 11.29
C GLN A 34 -11.55 -5.02 10.05
N ASP A 35 -10.35 -5.01 9.47
CA ASP A 35 -9.99 -5.86 8.35
C ASP A 35 -8.47 -5.93 8.17
N PHE A 36 -8.01 -6.51 7.05
CA PHE A 36 -6.59 -6.62 6.74
C PHE A 36 -6.23 -6.00 5.39
N LEU A 37 -4.95 -5.66 5.27
CA LEU A 37 -4.27 -5.23 4.05
C LEU A 37 -3.00 -6.06 3.87
N ILE A 38 -2.63 -6.23 2.61
CA ILE A 38 -1.39 -6.85 2.16
C ILE A 38 -0.65 -5.81 1.34
N LEU A 39 0.56 -5.51 1.76
CA LEU A 39 1.51 -4.67 1.07
C LEU A 39 2.49 -5.60 0.36
N ALA A 40 2.78 -5.35 -0.90
CA ALA A 40 3.72 -6.15 -1.67
C ALA A 40 4.53 -5.27 -2.64
N ALA A 41 5.83 -5.53 -2.73
CA ALA A 41 6.73 -4.88 -3.67
C ALA A 41 7.27 -5.91 -4.66
N PHE A 42 7.35 -5.54 -5.93
CA PHE A 42 7.75 -6.43 -7.02
C PHE A 42 8.87 -5.79 -7.86
N ASP A 43 9.73 -6.64 -8.40
CA ASP A 43 10.77 -6.24 -9.34
C ASP A 43 10.30 -6.29 -10.81
N GLU A 44 11.20 -5.92 -11.74
CA GLU A 44 10.96 -5.91 -13.18
C GLU A 44 10.51 -7.26 -13.76
N ALA A 45 10.89 -8.37 -13.12
CA ALA A 45 10.47 -9.71 -13.54
C ALA A 45 9.09 -10.09 -12.97
N GLY A 46 8.48 -9.23 -12.16
CA GLY A 46 7.26 -9.51 -11.42
C GLY A 46 7.50 -10.35 -10.17
N GLU A 47 8.76 -10.56 -9.77
CA GLU A 47 9.10 -11.35 -8.59
C GLU A 47 8.89 -10.54 -7.31
N LEU A 48 8.46 -11.23 -6.24
CA LEU A 48 8.21 -10.59 -4.96
C LEU A 48 9.53 -10.16 -4.30
N VAL A 49 9.68 -8.86 -4.05
CA VAL A 49 10.80 -8.28 -3.30
C VAL A 49 10.51 -8.30 -1.80
N ALA A 50 9.31 -7.86 -1.41
CA ALA A 50 8.89 -7.82 -0.02
C ALA A 50 7.37 -7.90 0.10
N THR A 51 6.88 -8.41 1.23
CA THR A 51 5.47 -8.35 1.58
C THR A 51 5.26 -8.11 3.08
N GLN A 52 4.15 -7.49 3.42
CA GLN A 52 3.70 -7.35 4.79
C GLN A 52 2.18 -7.43 4.86
N ARG A 53 1.65 -8.15 5.84
CA ARG A 53 0.24 -8.08 6.22
C ARG A 53 0.07 -7.09 7.36
N ARG A 54 -0.95 -6.23 7.27
CA ARG A 54 -1.37 -5.33 8.33
C ARG A 54 -2.85 -5.55 8.63
N ASP A 55 -3.15 -5.97 9.84
CA ASP A 55 -4.51 -6.05 10.35
C ASP A 55 -4.80 -4.80 11.18
N GLY A 56 -6.04 -4.31 11.15
CA GLY A 56 -6.43 -3.17 11.97
C GLY A 56 -7.72 -2.49 11.53
N GLU A 57 -8.01 -1.40 12.22
CA GLU A 57 -9.12 -0.54 11.86
C GLU A 57 -8.80 0.23 10.58
N GLN A 58 -9.74 0.23 9.64
CA GLN A 58 -9.72 1.05 8.43
C GLN A 58 -10.89 2.03 8.47
N GLY A 59 -10.63 3.29 8.16
CA GLY A 59 -11.62 4.36 8.24
C GLY A 59 -10.98 5.73 8.09
N PRO A 60 -11.70 6.81 8.43
CA PRO A 60 -11.15 8.18 8.40
C PRO A 60 -9.96 8.41 9.33
N SER A 61 -9.83 7.60 10.39
CA SER A 61 -8.65 7.56 11.28
C SER A 61 -7.42 6.95 10.61
N GLY A 62 -7.62 6.22 9.53
CA GLY A 62 -6.60 5.48 8.80
C GLY A 62 -6.06 4.25 9.54
N ILE A 63 -5.30 3.47 8.79
CA ILE A 63 -4.50 2.35 9.29
C ILE A 63 -3.02 2.76 9.28
N GLN A 64 -2.33 2.50 10.39
CA GLN A 64 -0.88 2.63 10.47
C GLN A 64 -0.23 1.44 9.76
N LEU A 65 0.54 1.75 8.73
CA LEU A 65 1.22 0.80 7.88
C LEU A 65 2.71 0.74 8.20
N ASP A 66 3.34 1.88 8.52
CA ASP A 66 4.76 2.04 8.85
C ASP A 66 5.63 1.04 8.08
N TRP A 67 5.52 1.10 6.76
CA TRP A 67 6.14 0.13 5.87
C TRP A 67 7.18 0.82 5.01
N PHE A 68 8.36 0.21 5.00
CA PHE A 68 9.50 0.66 4.22
C PHE A 68 10.25 -0.57 3.73
N VAL A 69 10.50 -0.61 2.43
CA VAL A 69 11.27 -1.65 1.76
C VAL A 69 12.44 -1.00 1.04
N GLU A 70 13.61 -1.63 1.14
CA GLU A 70 14.78 -1.30 0.34
C GLU A 70 15.18 -2.53 -0.48
N ASP A 71 15.47 -2.32 -1.76
CA ASP A 71 16.18 -3.31 -2.58
C ASP A 71 17.59 -2.78 -2.85
N PRO A 72 18.65 -3.44 -2.36
CA PRO A 72 20.03 -3.01 -2.62
C PRO A 72 20.39 -3.06 -4.11
N LYS A 73 19.64 -3.82 -4.91
CA LYS A 73 19.79 -3.85 -6.37
C LYS A 73 18.93 -2.80 -7.05
N ALA A 74 18.10 -2.06 -6.33
CA ALA A 74 17.22 -1.00 -6.83
C ALA A 74 16.42 -1.42 -8.07
N ARG A 75 15.59 -2.44 -7.90
CA ARG A 75 14.76 -3.05 -8.95
C ARG A 75 13.27 -2.94 -8.68
N ILE A 76 12.83 -2.23 -7.64
CA ILE A 76 11.40 -2.14 -7.32
C ILE A 76 10.71 -1.31 -8.41
N VAL A 77 9.76 -1.89 -9.12
CA VAL A 77 8.98 -1.19 -10.17
C VAL A 77 7.51 -1.11 -9.86
N ARG A 78 7.01 -1.99 -8.99
CA ARG A 78 5.59 -2.04 -8.65
C ARG A 78 5.41 -2.30 -7.17
N VAL A 79 4.49 -1.55 -6.56
CA VAL A 79 4.03 -1.78 -5.20
C VAL A 79 2.53 -1.88 -5.18
N THR A 80 2.00 -2.86 -4.47
CA THR A 80 0.57 -3.02 -4.30
C THR A 80 0.17 -2.94 -2.83
N LEU A 81 -1.00 -2.36 -2.61
CA LEU A 81 -1.73 -2.43 -1.36
C LEU A 81 -3.09 -3.07 -1.68
N GLY A 82 -3.20 -4.35 -1.36
CA GLY A 82 -4.39 -5.17 -1.62
C GLY A 82 -5.11 -5.56 -0.34
N GLY A 83 -6.41 -5.80 -0.42
CA GLY A 83 -7.19 -6.29 0.72
C GLY A 83 -8.65 -5.91 0.65
N SER A 84 -9.33 -5.97 1.79
CA SER A 84 -10.75 -5.62 1.92
C SER A 84 -10.95 -4.11 1.90
N LEU A 85 -10.81 -3.52 0.71
CA LEU A 85 -11.08 -2.11 0.47
C LEU A 85 -12.57 -1.88 0.16
N THR A 86 -13.05 -0.68 0.44
CA THR A 86 -14.44 -0.27 0.20
C THR A 86 -14.60 0.14 -1.26
N ARG A 87 -15.53 -0.49 -2.00
CA ARG A 87 -15.71 -0.37 -3.47
C ARG A 87 -15.94 1.04 -4.05
N ASN A 88 -16.12 2.07 -3.25
CA ASN A 88 -16.31 3.45 -3.72
C ASN A 88 -15.61 4.48 -2.79
N ALA A 89 -14.66 4.01 -2.00
CA ALA A 89 -13.88 4.89 -1.13
C ALA A 89 -12.78 5.59 -1.94
N ARG A 90 -12.45 6.79 -1.51
CA ARG A 90 -11.18 7.43 -1.86
C ARG A 90 -10.20 7.17 -0.73
N TYR A 91 -8.93 7.02 -1.07
CA TYR A 91 -7.88 6.71 -0.12
C TYR A 91 -6.85 7.83 -0.12
N GLY A 92 -6.49 8.31 1.06
CA GLY A 92 -5.30 9.13 1.28
C GLY A 92 -4.13 8.24 1.66
N VAL A 93 -2.93 8.65 1.27
CA VAL A 93 -1.68 8.01 1.65
C VAL A 93 -0.78 9.10 2.18
N ASP A 94 -0.30 8.96 3.41
CA ASP A 94 0.60 9.94 4.00
C ASP A 94 2.06 9.47 3.94
N ASN A 95 2.93 10.47 3.82
CA ASN A 95 4.38 10.33 3.88
C ASN A 95 4.93 9.25 2.94
N LEU A 96 4.55 9.32 1.66
CA LEU A 96 5.18 8.51 0.62
C LEU A 96 6.68 8.84 0.53
N ARG A 97 7.52 7.83 0.63
CA ARG A 97 8.97 7.90 0.49
C ARG A 97 9.41 7.05 -0.68
N LEU A 98 10.22 7.65 -1.53
CA LEU A 98 10.82 7.02 -2.71
C LEU A 98 12.31 7.35 -2.71
N ARG A 99 13.15 6.36 -3.02
CA ARG A 99 14.57 6.60 -3.31
C ARG A 99 14.89 6.07 -4.69
N VAL A 100 15.15 6.96 -5.63
CA VAL A 100 15.72 6.65 -6.94
C VAL A 100 17.23 6.43 -6.80
N ARG A 101 17.85 5.75 -7.77
CA ARG A 101 19.30 5.60 -7.84
C ARG A 101 20.01 6.94 -8.04
#